data_AF-R9LRY8-F1
#
_entry.id   AF-R9LRY8-F1
#
_cell.length_a   1.000
_cell.length_b   1.000
_cell.length_c   1.000
_cell.angle_alpha   90.00
_cell.angle_beta   90.00
_cell.angle_gamma   90.00
#
_symmetry.space_group_name_H-M   'P 1'
#
loop_
_entity.id
_entity.type
_entity.pdbx_description
1 polymer ?
#
loop_
_entity_poly.entity_id
_entity_poly.type
_entity_poly.pdbx_seq_one_letter_code
_entity_poly.pdbx_strand_id
1 'polypeptide(L)' 'MEYRTSTVEKIREFSRYLREEERETATIDKYSRDVKDFFIWLKDREISRERMGEWRGYLLQAG' A
#
# COMPACT_ATOMS: atom_id res chain seq x y z
N MET A 1 -16.45 -11.47 -10.49
CA MET A 1 -16.44 -10.49 -9.38
C MET A 1 -15.51 -9.37 -9.79
N GLU A 2 -16.06 -8.27 -10.32
CA GLU A 2 -15.27 -7.10 -10.72
C GLU A 2 -14.90 -6.30 -9.47
N TYR A 3 -13.67 -6.47 -9.00
CA TYR A 3 -13.08 -5.60 -7.97
C TYR A 3 -12.57 -4.32 -8.64
N ARG A 4 -13.47 -3.55 -9.24
CA ARG A 4 -13.15 -2.25 -9.84
C ARG A 4 -13.35 -1.13 -8.82
N THR A 5 -12.84 -1.35 -7.61
CA THR A 5 -12.80 -0.31 -6.58
C THR A 5 -11.61 0.57 -6.90
N SER A 6 -11.86 1.86 -7.11
CA SER A 6 -10.81 2.81 -7.49
C SER A 6 -9.66 2.74 -6.48
N THR A 7 -8.42 2.62 -6.97
CA THR A 7 -7.19 2.57 -6.17
C THR A 7 -7.20 3.56 -5.01
N VAL A 8 -7.73 4.76 -5.22
CA VAL A 8 -7.90 5.83 -4.23
C VAL A 8 -8.76 5.43 -3.01
N GLU A 9 -9.85 4.69 -3.22
CA GLU A 9 -10.78 4.32 -2.14
C GLU A 9 -10.17 3.25 -1.23
N LYS A 10 -9.50 2.26 -1.81
CA LYS A 10 -8.80 1.22 -1.03
C LYS A 10 -7.64 1.80 -0.21
N ILE A 11 -6.98 2.84 -0.71
CA ILE A 11 -5.95 3.57 0.04
C ILE A 11 -6.53 4.30 1.23
N ARG A 12 -7.65 4.99 1.03
CA ARG A 12 -8.33 5.72 2.11
C ARG A 12 -8.80 4.76 3.18
N GLU A 13 -9.34 3.61 2.78
CA GLU A 13 -9.77 2.54 3.69
C GLU A 13 -8.58 1.98 4.48
N PHE A 14 -7.46 1.66 3.81
CA PHE A 14 -6.25 1.15 4.47
C PHE A 14 -5.61 2.18 5.40
N SER A 15 -5.56 3.45 5.00
CA SER A 15 -5.05 4.54 5.83
C SER A 15 -5.95 4.83 7.03
N ARG A 16 -7.26 4.61 6.90
CA ARG A 16 -8.20 4.69 8.04
C ARG A 16 -7.97 3.53 8.99
N TYR A 17 -7.89 2.31 8.48
CA TYR A 17 -7.59 1.11 9.26
C TYR A 17 -6.28 1.26 10.05
N LEU A 18 -5.21 1.73 9.41
CA LEU A 18 -3.93 1.99 10.08
C LEU A 18 -4.04 2.99 11.23
N ARG A 19 -4.83 4.06 11.09
CA ARG A 19 -5.04 5.03 12.18
C ARG A 19 -5.89 4.49 13.32
N GLU A 20 -6.76 3.53 13.04
CA GLU A 20 -7.66 2.92 14.04
C GLU A 20 -6.98 1.79 14.81
N GLU A 21 -6.11 1.00 14.16
CA GLU A 21 -5.48 -0.18 14.76
C GLU A 21 -4.04 0.05 15.26
N GLU A 22 -3.24 0.89 14.61
CA GLU A 22 -1.86 1.17 15.04
C GLU A 22 -1.82 2.43 15.92
N ARG A 23 -1.64 2.24 17.23
CA ARG A 23 -1.55 3.33 18.23
C ARG A 23 -0.16 3.95 18.33
N GLU A 24 0.84 3.35 17.71
CA GLU A 24 2.25 3.79 17.77
C GLU A 24 2.54 4.71 16.58
N THR A 25 2.78 6.00 16.86
CA THR A 25 3.04 7.02 15.83
C THR A 25 4.22 6.66 14.92
N ALA A 26 5.24 6.01 15.47
CA ALA A 26 6.41 5.54 14.73
C ALA A 26 6.05 4.45 13.70
N THR A 27 5.08 3.60 14.01
CA THR A 27 4.60 2.55 13.13
C THR A 27 3.70 3.11 12.03
N ILE A 28 2.85 4.09 12.35
CA ILE A 28 2.06 4.85 11.36
C ILE A 28 2.96 5.54 10.33
N ASP A 29 4.05 6.18 10.77
CA ASP A 29 4.98 6.88 9.89
C ASP A 29 5.74 5.93 8.95
N LYS A 30 6.10 4.74 9.46
CA LYS A 30 6.70 3.68 8.66
C LYS A 30 5.71 3.20 7.60
N TYR A 31 4.51 2.80 8.00
CA TYR A 31 3.52 2.31 7.05
C TYR A 31 3.09 3.37 6.05
N SER A 32 3.01 4.64 6.45
CA SER A 32 2.71 5.73 5.53
C SER A 32 3.81 5.93 4.49
N ARG A 33 5.08 5.73 4.86
CA ARG A 33 6.20 5.72 3.92
C ARG A 33 6.13 4.53 2.97
N ASP A 34 5.97 3.31 3.51
CA ASP A 34 5.87 2.09 2.71
C ASP A 34 4.71 2.16 1.69
N VAL A 35 3.57 2.73 2.11
CA VAL A 35 2.40 2.94 1.24
C VAL A 35 2.69 3.99 0.15
N LYS A 36 3.39 5.09 0.47
CA LYS A 36 3.80 6.07 -0.54
C LYS A 36 4.79 5.48 -1.54
N ASP A 37 5.77 4.74 -1.06
CA ASP A 37 6.77 4.09 -1.91
C ASP A 37 6.11 3.06 -2.84
N PHE A 38 5.13 2.32 -2.31
CA PHE A 38 4.29 1.45 -3.12
C PHE A 38 3.56 2.22 -4.23
N PHE A 39 3.03 3.42 -3.97
CA PHE A 39 2.40 4.25 -5.02
C PHE A 39 3.37 4.74 -6.08
N ILE A 40 4.56 5.17 -5.65
CA ILE A 40 5.61 5.60 -6.57
C ILE A 40 6.04 4.44 -7.46
N TRP A 41 6.15 3.23 -6.90
CA TRP A 41 6.46 2.01 -7.62
C TRP A 41 5.32 1.57 -8.56
N LEU A 42 4.08 1.65 -8.09
CA LEU A 42 2.89 1.24 -8.83
C LEU A 42 2.60 2.16 -10.03
N LYS A 43 2.85 3.47 -9.90
CA LYS A 43 2.55 4.50 -10.91
C LYS A 43 1.10 4.39 -11.41
N ASP A 44 0.90 4.30 -12.72
CA ASP A 44 -0.40 4.17 -13.38
C ASP A 44 -0.92 2.73 -13.48
N ARG A 45 -0.26 1.76 -12.81
CA ARG A 45 -0.69 0.35 -12.84
C ARG A 45 -1.85 0.13 -11.89
N GLU A 46 -2.80 -0.71 -12.28
CA GLU A 46 -3.87 -1.14 -11.36
C GLU A 46 -3.32 -2.04 -10.24
N ILE A 47 -3.91 -1.93 -9.05
CA ILE A 47 -3.61 -2.81 -7.93
C ILE A 47 -4.17 -4.21 -8.24
N SER A 48 -3.30 -5.22 -8.23
CA SER A 48 -3.68 -6.62 -8.34
C SER A 48 -2.83 -7.48 -7.40
N ARG A 49 -3.28 -8.72 -7.12
CA ARG A 49 -2.50 -9.68 -6.33
C ARG A 49 -1.11 -9.94 -6.92
N GLU A 50 -1.00 -9.93 -8.25
CA GLU A 50 0.28 -10.07 -8.95
C GLU A 50 1.22 -8.91 -8.63
N ARG A 51 0.72 -7.66 -8.71
CA ARG A 51 1.50 -6.45 -8.37
C ARG A 51 1.93 -6.43 -6.91
N MET A 52 1.12 -6.96 -6.00
CA MET A 52 1.53 -7.13 -4.59
C MET A 52 2.70 -8.12 -4.44
N GLY A 53 2.73 -9.18 -5.25
CA GLY A 53 3.84 -10.13 -5.29
C GLY A 53 5.12 -9.50 -5.85
N GLU A 54 5.01 -8.75 -6.93
CA GLU A 54 6.13 -8.01 -7.52
C GLU A 54 6.69 -6.94 -6.57
N TRP A 55 5.82 -6.20 -5.87
CA TRP A 55 6.23 -5.24 -4.85
C TRP A 55 7.03 -5.90 -3.72
N ARG A 56 6.57 -7.06 -3.24
CA ARG A 56 7.33 -7.84 -2.25
C ARG A 56 8.71 -8.24 -2.78
N GLY A 57 8.79 -8.63 -4.07
CA GLY A 57 10.07 -8.91 -4.73
C GLY A 57 10.97 -7.68 -4.81
N TYR A 58 10.40 -6.52 -5.15
CA TYR A 58 11.12 -5.24 -5.19
C TYR A 58 11.68 -4.86 -3.82
N LEU A 59 10.90 -5.00 -2.74
CA LEU A 59 11.36 -4.74 -1.38
C LEU A 59 12.52 -5.66 -0.96
N LEU A 60 12.52 -6.92 -1.41
CA LEU A 60 13.61 -7.87 -1.12
C LEU A 60 14.89 -7.59 -1.90
N GLN A 61 14.79 -6.92 -3.05
CA GLN A 61 15.96 -6.49 -3.84
C GLN A 61 16.50 -5.12 -3.43
N ALA A 62 15.66 -4.27 -2.82
CA ALA A 62 16.00 -2.93 -2.37
C ALA A 62 16.56 -2.87 -0.93
N GLY A 63 16.50 -3.98 -0.19
CA GLY A 63 17.13 -4.14 1.14
C GLY A 63 18.54 -4.69 1.05
#